data_AF-A0A9E1GLD1-F1
#
_entry.id   AF-A0A9E1GLD1-F1
#
_cell.length_a   1.000
_cell.length_b   1.000
_cell.length_c   1.000
_cell.angle_alpha   90.00
_cell.angle_beta   90.00
_cell.angle_gamma   90.00
#
_symmetry.space_group_name_H-M   'P 1'
#
loop_
_entity.id
_entity.type
_entity.pdbx_description
1 polymer ?
#
loop_
_entity_poly.entity_id
_entity_poly.type
_entity_poly.pdbx_seq_one_letter_code
_entity_poly.pdbx_strand_id
1 'polypeptide(L)'
;MNVEEKLKELILANYKSIRAFTVAASIPYSTVDNIFKRGIGGTAVTTVVRICDLLGITVEGITHGIIEPKENSAQLTPAQAKLLDSFDQLNEEGQTKVMDYAEDLCRTGYYKKCPASGLDAKEA
;
A
#
# COMPACT_ATOMS: atom_id res chain seq x y z
N MET A 1 13.40 -16.00 -17.24
CA MET A 1 12.03 -15.65 -16.87
C MET A 1 11.89 -14.15 -17.02
N ASN A 2 11.09 -13.70 -17.98
CA ASN A 2 10.96 -12.28 -18.32
C ASN A 2 9.90 -11.59 -17.44
N VAL A 3 9.86 -10.25 -17.45
CA VAL A 3 8.87 -9.46 -16.69
C VAL A 3 7.46 -9.83 -17.10
N GLU A 4 7.23 -10.02 -18.39
CA GLU A 4 5.93 -10.37 -18.96
C GLU A 4 5.41 -11.71 -18.43
N GLU A 5 6.31 -12.69 -18.23
CA GLU A 5 5.96 -13.99 -17.65
C GLU A 5 5.60 -13.86 -16.18
N LYS A 6 6.41 -13.13 -15.40
CA LYS A 6 6.12 -12.83 -14.00
C LYS A 6 4.80 -12.07 -13.86
N LEU A 7 4.53 -11.12 -14.75
CA LEU A 7 3.30 -10.32 -14.76
C LEU A 7 2.10 -11.22 -15.04
N LYS A 8 2.23 -12.14 -15.99
CA LYS A 8 1.21 -13.12 -16.32
C LYS A 8 0.92 -14.05 -15.14
N GLU A 9 1.95 -14.55 -14.45
CA GLU A 9 1.77 -15.36 -13.24
C GLU A 9 1.06 -14.58 -12.14
N LEU A 10 1.46 -13.34 -11.90
CA LEU A 10 0.86 -12.49 -10.88
C LEU A 10 -0.62 -12.17 -11.18
N ILE A 11 -0.95 -11.95 -12.46
CA ILE A 11 -2.34 -11.81 -12.92
C ILE A 11 -3.13 -13.10 -12.68
N LEU A 12 -2.57 -14.25 -13.01
CA LEU A 12 -3.22 -15.54 -12.80
C LEU A 12 -3.42 -15.87 -11.32
N ALA A 13 -2.45 -15.50 -10.46
CA ALA A 13 -2.54 -15.67 -9.02
C ALA A 13 -3.67 -14.82 -8.40
N ASN A 14 -3.82 -13.56 -8.81
CA ASN A 14 -4.82 -12.65 -8.24
C ASN A 14 -6.22 -12.76 -8.87
N TYR A 15 -6.30 -12.91 -10.20
CA TYR A 15 -7.56 -12.83 -10.95
C TYR A 15 -8.02 -14.16 -11.57
N LYS A 16 -7.25 -15.25 -11.40
CA LYS A 16 -7.48 -16.59 -11.97
C LYS A 16 -7.41 -16.68 -13.50
N SER A 17 -7.64 -15.59 -14.23
CA SER A 17 -7.55 -15.54 -15.69
C SER A 17 -7.16 -14.14 -16.20
N ILE A 18 -6.46 -14.11 -17.33
CA ILE A 18 -6.13 -12.86 -18.04
C ILE A 18 -7.40 -12.10 -18.43
N ARG A 19 -8.47 -12.83 -18.81
CA ARG A 19 -9.74 -12.21 -19.20
C ARG A 19 -10.39 -11.47 -18.03
N ALA A 20 -10.42 -12.08 -16.84
CA ALA A 20 -10.96 -11.41 -15.64
C ALA A 20 -10.17 -10.14 -15.33
N PHE A 21 -8.84 -10.18 -15.44
CA PHE A 21 -8.00 -9.01 -15.29
C PHE A 21 -8.28 -7.92 -16.33
N THR A 22 -8.43 -8.26 -17.61
CA THR A 22 -8.75 -7.28 -18.66
C THR A 22 -10.06 -6.54 -18.41
N VAL A 23 -11.05 -7.25 -17.86
CA VAL A 23 -12.34 -6.65 -17.46
C VAL A 23 -12.15 -5.71 -16.27
N ALA A 24 -11.45 -6.15 -15.22
CA ALA A 24 -11.16 -5.32 -14.05
C ALA A 24 -10.36 -4.06 -14.42
N ALA A 25 -9.38 -4.20 -15.32
CA ALA A 25 -8.56 -3.11 -15.79
C ALA A 25 -9.25 -2.22 -16.84
N SER A 26 -10.40 -2.63 -17.38
CA SER A 26 -11.03 -1.95 -18.51
C SER A 26 -10.03 -1.74 -19.67
N ILE A 27 -9.23 -2.77 -19.96
CA ILE A 27 -8.23 -2.79 -21.04
C ILE A 27 -8.62 -3.89 -22.03
N PRO A 28 -8.57 -3.66 -23.36
CA PRO A 28 -8.83 -4.71 -24.33
C PRO A 28 -7.87 -5.90 -24.19
N TYR A 29 -8.39 -7.12 -24.37
CA TYR A 29 -7.57 -8.33 -24.33
C TYR A 29 -6.41 -8.29 -25.33
N SER A 30 -6.63 -7.74 -26.52
CA SER A 30 -5.59 -7.58 -27.55
C SER A 30 -4.43 -6.72 -27.09
N THR A 31 -4.66 -5.70 -26.25
CA THR A 31 -3.59 -4.88 -25.69
C THR A 31 -2.75 -5.68 -24.71
N VAL A 32 -3.38 -6.44 -23.82
CA VAL A 32 -2.69 -7.32 -22.86
C VAL A 32 -1.94 -8.45 -23.57
N ASP A 33 -2.52 -9.03 -24.63
CA ASP A 33 -1.86 -10.02 -25.47
C ASP A 33 -0.62 -9.45 -26.20
N ASN A 34 -0.70 -8.19 -26.67
CA ASN A 34 0.46 -7.50 -27.23
C ASN A 34 1.55 -7.25 -26.18
N ILE A 35 1.21 -6.89 -24.95
CA ILE A 35 2.17 -6.73 -23.85
C ILE A 35 2.96 -8.03 -23.65
N PHE A 36 2.28 -9.18 -23.60
CA PHE A 36 2.95 -10.47 -23.40
C PHE A 36 3.78 -10.94 -24.60
N LYS A 37 3.47 -10.49 -25.82
CA LYS A 37 4.18 -10.90 -27.05
C LYS A 37 5.30 -9.96 -27.48
N ARG A 38 5.10 -8.65 -27.33
CA ARG A 38 5.99 -7.59 -27.82
C ARG A 38 6.71 -6.84 -26.71
N GLY A 39 6.34 -7.11 -25.46
CA GLY A 39 6.87 -6.45 -24.28
C GLY A 39 6.05 -5.24 -23.85
N ILE A 40 6.17 -4.90 -22.58
CA ILE A 40 5.37 -3.84 -21.95
C ILE A 40 5.76 -2.42 -22.40
N GLY A 41 7.02 -2.21 -22.82
CA GLY A 41 7.53 -0.90 -23.24
C GLY A 41 6.91 -0.33 -24.53
N GLY A 42 6.26 -1.16 -25.35
CA GLY A 42 5.54 -0.72 -26.55
C GLY A 42 4.10 -0.24 -26.29
N THR A 43 3.64 -0.29 -25.04
CA THR A 43 2.28 0.07 -24.65
C THR A 43 2.20 1.49 -24.10
N ALA A 44 1.07 2.16 -24.30
CA ALA A 44 0.82 3.46 -23.69
C ALA A 44 1.04 3.43 -22.17
N VAL A 45 1.77 4.42 -21.66
CA VAL A 45 2.12 4.55 -20.23
C VAL A 45 0.87 4.51 -19.36
N THR A 46 -0.23 5.14 -19.80
CA THR A 46 -1.52 5.13 -19.08
C THR A 46 -2.07 3.72 -18.81
N THR A 47 -1.90 2.80 -19.76
CA THR A 47 -2.28 1.40 -19.63
C THR A 47 -1.36 0.67 -18.66
N VAL A 48 -0.05 0.94 -18.73
CA VAL A 48 0.95 0.34 -17.84
C VAL A 48 0.68 0.75 -16.39
N VAL A 49 0.48 2.04 -16.12
CA VAL A 49 0.14 2.54 -14.79
C VAL A 49 -1.12 1.86 -14.24
N ARG A 50 -2.16 1.71 -15.06
CA ARG A 50 -3.40 1.05 -14.62
C ARG A 50 -3.20 -0.43 -14.25
N ILE A 51 -2.40 -1.14 -15.05
CA ILE A 51 -2.02 -2.52 -14.75
C ILE A 51 -1.25 -2.57 -13.42
N CYS A 52 -0.29 -1.67 -13.24
CA CYS A 52 0.50 -1.56 -12.02
C CYS A 52 -0.35 -1.29 -10.78
N ASP A 53 -1.28 -0.34 -10.86
CA ASP A 53 -2.16 0.01 -9.74
C ASP A 53 -3.09 -1.14 -9.34
N LEU A 54 -3.63 -1.88 -10.31
CA LEU A 54 -4.51 -3.03 -10.04
C LEU A 54 -3.79 -4.26 -9.50
N LEU A 55 -2.50 -4.38 -9.80
CA LEU A 55 -1.66 -5.47 -9.32
C LEU A 55 -0.87 -5.07 -8.07
N GLY A 56 -0.91 -3.79 -7.67
CA GLY A 56 -0.15 -3.26 -6.55
C GLY A 56 1.36 -3.38 -6.77
N ILE A 57 1.85 -3.01 -7.95
CA ILE A 57 3.28 -3.08 -8.33
C ILE A 57 3.79 -1.72 -8.80
N THR A 58 5.10 -1.47 -8.71
CA THR A 58 5.71 -0.21 -9.18
C THR A 58 5.96 -0.25 -10.68
N VAL A 59 5.83 0.91 -11.34
CA VAL A 59 6.18 1.03 -12.77
C VAL A 59 7.70 0.97 -12.93
N GLU A 60 8.44 1.55 -11.98
CA GLU A 60 9.90 1.51 -11.95
C GLU A 60 10.41 0.07 -11.94
N GLY A 61 9.86 -0.82 -11.10
CA GLY A 61 10.25 -2.22 -11.08
C GLY A 61 10.12 -2.87 -12.45
N ILE A 62 8.97 -2.68 -13.11
CA ILE A 62 8.71 -3.22 -14.45
C ILE A 62 9.77 -2.76 -15.45
N THR A 63 10.15 -1.48 -15.44
CA THR A 63 11.18 -0.95 -16.35
C THR A 63 12.57 -1.54 -16.11
N HIS A 64 12.87 -1.97 -14.87
CA HIS A 64 14.14 -2.58 -14.50
C HIS A 64 14.18 -4.10 -14.63
N GLY A 65 13.09 -4.74 -15.06
CA GLY A 65 13.07 -6.20 -15.18
C GLY A 65 12.51 -6.93 -13.95
N ILE A 66 11.95 -6.21 -12.97
CA ILE A 66 11.62 -6.73 -11.65
C ILE A 66 10.13 -6.49 -11.36
N ILE A 67 9.48 -7.43 -10.67
CA ILE A 67 8.16 -7.14 -10.09
C ILE A 67 8.41 -6.72 -8.66
N GLU A 68 8.40 -5.42 -8.44
CA GLU A 68 8.43 -4.83 -7.12
C GLU A 68 6.99 -4.53 -6.70
N PRO A 69 6.53 -5.09 -5.57
CA PRO A 69 5.29 -4.63 -4.97
C PRO A 69 5.38 -3.12 -4.81
N LYS A 70 4.31 -2.43 -5.14
CA LYS A 70 4.08 -1.09 -4.67
C LYS A 70 3.95 -1.28 -3.16
N GLU A 71 5.06 -1.09 -2.46
CA GLU A 71 5.05 -0.86 -1.01
C GLU A 71 3.83 0.01 -0.79
N ASN A 72 2.87 -0.48 -0.02
CA ASN A 72 1.77 0.34 0.40
C ASN A 72 2.44 1.48 1.17
N SER A 73 2.74 2.57 0.48
CA SER A 73 2.57 3.90 1.03
C SER A 73 1.07 3.99 1.26
N ALA A 74 0.57 3.21 2.22
CA ALA A 74 -0.54 3.61 3.04
C ALA A 74 -0.17 5.04 3.37
N GLN A 75 -0.85 5.99 2.73
CA GLN A 75 -0.59 7.40 2.93
C GLN A 75 -0.67 7.56 4.44
N LEU A 76 0.49 7.79 5.06
CA LEU A 76 0.56 7.87 6.50
C LEU A 76 -0.46 8.92 6.87
N THR A 77 -1.41 8.57 7.72
CA THR A 77 -2.34 9.56 8.22
C THR A 77 -1.53 10.71 8.81
N PRO A 78 -2.03 11.96 8.80
CA PRO A 78 -1.29 13.08 9.38
C PRO A 78 -0.81 12.82 10.81
N ALA A 79 -1.55 12.00 11.57
CA ALA A 79 -1.15 11.53 12.90
C ALA A 79 0.06 10.58 12.88
N GLN A 80 0.10 9.61 11.95
CA GLN A 80 1.23 8.70 11.81
C GLN A 80 2.50 9.42 11.32
N ALA A 81 2.37 10.35 10.37
CA ALA A 81 3.50 11.16 9.90
C ALA A 81 4.10 12.00 11.04
N LYS A 82 3.24 12.68 11.82
CA LYS A 82 3.68 13.46 12.98
C LYS A 82 4.33 12.59 14.07
N LEU A 83 3.86 11.36 14.25
CA LEU A 83 4.47 10.42 15.18
C LEU A 83 5.88 10.03 14.72
N LEU A 84 6.07 9.72 13.44
CA LEU A 84 7.39 9.46 12.86
C LEU A 84 8.33 10.64 13.04
N ASP A 85 7.90 11.86 12.69
CA ASP A 85 8.71 13.08 12.83
C ASP A 85 9.17 13.30 14.28
N SER A 86 8.31 12.97 15.24
CA SER A 86 8.63 13.09 16.67
C SER A 86 9.55 11.97 17.14
N PHE A 87 9.36 10.76 16.61
CA PHE A 87 10.15 9.57 16.95
C PHE A 87 11.59 9.66 16.44
N ASP A 88 11.79 10.20 15.24
CA ASP A 88 13.12 10.38 14.63
C ASP A 88 13.98 11.42 15.38
N GLN A 89 13.35 12.31 16.16
CA GLN A 89 14.05 13.27 17.01
C GLN A 89 14.46 12.69 18.37
N LEU A 90 13.97 11.50 18.74
CA LEU A 90 14.32 10.84 19.99
C LEU A 90 15.65 10.09 19.86
N ASN A 91 16.31 9.89 20.99
CA ASN A 91 17.45 8.98 21.10
C ASN A 91 16.96 7.52 21.23
N GLU A 92 17.90 6.57 21.19
CA GLU A 92 17.60 5.13 21.26
C GLU A 92 16.75 4.75 22.49
N GLU A 93 17.02 5.34 23.65
CA GLU A 93 16.25 5.09 24.88
C GLU A 93 14.81 5.62 24.77
N GLY A 94 14.65 6.82 24.20
CA GLY A 94 13.35 7.44 23.97
C GLY A 94 12.50 6.67 22.97
N GLN A 95 13.12 6.19 21.89
CA GLN A 95 12.47 5.34 20.89
C GLN A 95 11.99 4.02 21.51
N THR A 96 12.83 3.37 22.33
CA THR A 96 12.46 2.13 23.05
C THR A 96 11.24 2.33 23.94
N LYS A 97 11.20 3.42 24.72
CA LYS A 97 10.07 3.73 25.59
C LYS A 97 8.76 3.98 24.83
N VAL A 98 8.82 4.66 23.68
CA VAL A 98 7.64 4.88 22.84
C VAL A 98 7.10 3.55 22.31
N MET A 99 7.98 2.64 21.90
CA MET A 99 7.59 1.30 21.44
C MET A 99 6.95 0.49 22.56
N ASP A 100 7.57 0.42 23.74
CA ASP A 100 7.03 -0.29 24.90
C ASP A 100 5.64 0.23 25.28
N TYR A 101 5.48 1.56 25.31
CA TYR A 101 4.20 2.17 25.64
C TYR A 101 3.13 1.90 24.59
N ALA A 102 3.50 1.92 23.30
CA ALA A 102 2.59 1.56 22.21
C ALA A 102 2.15 0.09 22.32
N GLU A 103 3.06 -0.83 22.68
CA GLU A 103 2.72 -2.22 22.95
C GLU A 103 1.78 -2.37 24.14
N ASP A 104 2.03 -1.67 25.24
CA ASP A 104 1.18 -1.67 26.43
C ASP A 104 -0.24 -1.17 26.10
N LEU A 105 -0.36 -0.09 25.32
CA LEU A 105 -1.64 0.40 24.84
C LEU A 105 -2.37 -0.61 23.94
N CYS A 106 -1.64 -1.34 23.10
CA CYS A 106 -2.22 -2.41 22.28
C CYS A 106 -2.72 -3.59 23.14
N ARG A 107 -1.93 -4.00 24.15
CA ARG A 107 -2.26 -5.11 25.07
C ARG A 107 -3.43 -4.77 26.00
N THR A 108 -3.57 -3.50 26.38
CA THR A 108 -4.65 -3.05 27.26
C THR A 108 -6.01 -2.91 26.56
N GLY A 109 -6.07 -3.03 25.23
CA GLY A 109 -7.28 -3.30 24.41
C GLY A 109 -8.46 -2.31 24.50
N TYR A 110 -8.44 -1.34 25.43
CA TYR A 110 -9.60 -0.52 25.79
C TYR A 110 -9.21 0.89 26.25
N TYR A 111 -8.34 1.59 25.52
CA TYR A 111 -8.19 3.03 25.77
C TYR A 111 -9.42 3.78 25.26
N LYS A 112 -10.52 3.75 26.02
CA LYS A 112 -11.66 4.65 25.87
C LYS A 112 -11.31 5.92 26.63
N LYS A 113 -11.13 7.02 25.90
CA LYS A 113 -11.02 8.36 26.48
C LYS A 113 -12.19 8.54 27.46
N CYS A 114 -11.92 8.65 28.77
CA CYS A 114 -12.95 9.03 29.73
C CYS A 114 -13.62 10.31 29.20
N PRO A 115 -14.96 10.37 29.07
CA PRO A 115 -15.61 11.64 28.81
C PRO A 115 -15.20 12.54 29.97
N ALA A 116 -14.64 13.71 29.66
CA ALA A 116 -14.33 14.72 30.66
C ALA A 116 -15.59 14.89 31.51
N SER A 117 -15.52 14.44 32.76
CA SER A 117 -16.62 14.61 33.71
C SER A 117 -16.84 16.11 33.80
N GLY A 118 -17.95 16.57 33.23
CA GLY A 118 -18.43 17.93 33.40
C GLY A 118 -18.63 18.19 34.87
N LEU A 119 -17.63 18.82 35.49
CA LEU A 119 -17.77 19.53 36.75
C LEU A 119 -18.31 20.93 36.40
N ASP A 120 -19.51 20.96 35.82
CA ASP A 120 -20.30 22.17 35.71
C ASP A 120 -21.32 22.17 36.86
N ALA A 121 -21.03 23.08 37.79
CA ALA A 121 -21.96 23.85 38.61
C ALA A 121 -23.19 23.14 39.21
N LYS A 122 -23.22 23.07 40.54
CA LYS A 122 -24.44 23.44 41.26
C LYS A 122 -24.11 24.21 42.52
N GLU A 123 -24.27 25.53 42.42
CA GLU A 123 -24.63 26.39 43.54
C GLU A 123 -25.89 25.82 44.23
N ALA A 124 -25.84 25.71 45.55
CA ALA A 124 -26.95 25.85 46.48
C ALA A 124 -26.41 26.09 47.88
#